data_AF-A0A7S4NQS6-F1
#
_entry.id   AF-A0A7S4NQS6-F1
#
_cell.length_a   1.000
_cell.length_b   1.000
_cell.length_c   1.000
_cell.angle_alpha   90.00
_cell.angle_beta   90.00
_cell.angle_gamma   90.00
#
_symmetry.space_group_name_H-M   'P 1'
#
loop_
_entity.id
_entity.type
_entity.pdbx_description
1 polymer ?
#
loop_
_entity_poly.entity_id
_entity_poly.type
_entity_poly.pdbx_seq_one_letter_code
_entity_poly.pdbx_strand_id
1 'polypeptide(L)'
;ADESNKECVDCNAPNPDWASINYGVLVCHECSGVHRSLGTHISKIRSLTLDKWEPQMLQILKHLGNSKVNEVLESNPSHAAVKPNPSSTREEREQYITAKYKNKKFVERTPPDDLQGLSVFDVALRANNNDEMLVQMLQLIARRGSVHAKNPTHHGSTVLHFLAASNNLVGIEFVLQHDCSVAVMDDNGWTPLHHAAYHDNSGPVKLLINRGAMCDQKDMEGNTPIKLVKENGCQSTYQLLCSEMKGMGEDY
;
A
#
# COMPACT_ATOMS: atom_id res chain seq x y z
N ALA A 1 -21.54 -5.65 0.00
CA ALA A 1 -20.19 -6.23 0.13
C ALA A 1 -19.92 -7.04 -1.12
N ASP A 2 -18.70 -7.04 -1.63
CA ASP A 2 -18.32 -7.89 -2.77
C ASP A 2 -18.61 -9.36 -2.42
N GLU A 3 -19.52 -10.00 -3.16
CA GLU A 3 -19.94 -11.39 -2.91
C GLU A 3 -18.76 -12.36 -3.06
N SER A 4 -17.74 -12.01 -3.86
CA SER A 4 -16.53 -12.82 -4.02
C SER A 4 -15.67 -12.91 -2.75
N ASN A 5 -15.87 -12.00 -1.78
CA ASN A 5 -15.17 -12.06 -0.49
C ASN A 5 -15.75 -13.13 0.45
N LYS A 6 -16.86 -13.79 0.09
CA LYS A 6 -17.40 -14.94 0.84
C LYS A 6 -16.59 -16.22 0.61
N GLU A 7 -15.67 -16.21 -0.36
CA GLU A 7 -14.85 -17.35 -0.72
C GLU A 7 -13.38 -16.94 -0.78
N CYS A 8 -12.48 -17.88 -0.47
CA CYS A 8 -11.03 -17.68 -0.54
C CYS A 8 -10.60 -17.33 -1.97
N VAL A 9 -9.82 -16.25 -2.11
CA VAL A 9 -9.38 -15.74 -3.42
C VAL A 9 -8.60 -16.76 -4.27
N ASP A 10 -7.95 -17.75 -3.64
CA ASP A 10 -7.05 -18.70 -4.30
C ASP A 10 -7.62 -20.10 -4.47
N CYS A 11 -8.59 -20.50 -3.63
CA CYS A 11 -9.14 -21.87 -3.67
C CYS A 11 -10.66 -21.97 -3.53
N ASN A 12 -11.35 -20.84 -3.46
CA ASN A 12 -12.81 -20.75 -3.31
C ASN A 12 -13.36 -21.42 -2.03
N ALA A 13 -12.52 -21.71 -1.02
CA ALA A 13 -12.99 -22.18 0.28
C ALA A 13 -13.90 -21.14 0.95
N PRO A 14 -15.05 -21.53 1.50
CA PRO A 14 -16.02 -20.57 2.02
C PRO A 14 -15.52 -19.90 3.30
N ASN A 15 -16.02 -18.69 3.57
CA ASN A 15 -15.81 -17.89 4.78
C ASN A 15 -14.32 -17.68 5.13
N PRO A 16 -13.52 -17.06 4.24
CA PRO A 16 -12.13 -16.76 4.55
C PRO A 16 -12.01 -15.77 5.72
N ASP A 17 -11.20 -16.12 6.70
CA ASP A 17 -10.98 -15.37 7.95
C ASP A 17 -9.58 -14.75 8.05
N TRP A 18 -8.79 -14.84 6.98
CA TRP A 18 -7.48 -14.21 6.85
C TRP A 18 -7.46 -13.27 5.64
N ALA A 19 -6.51 -12.34 5.64
CA ALA A 19 -6.33 -11.37 4.57
C ALA A 19 -4.86 -11.14 4.25
N SER A 20 -4.56 -10.88 2.97
CA SER A 20 -3.28 -10.31 2.55
C SER A 20 -3.43 -8.80 2.41
N ILE A 21 -2.92 -8.03 3.36
CA ILE A 21 -3.22 -6.58 3.43
C ILE A 21 -2.63 -5.80 2.25
N ASN A 22 -1.45 -6.18 1.76
CA ASN A 22 -0.83 -5.52 0.62
C ASN A 22 -1.60 -5.75 -0.69
N TYR A 23 -2.34 -6.85 -0.82
CA TYR A 23 -3.18 -7.10 -2.00
C TYR A 23 -4.65 -6.75 -1.78
N GLY A 24 -5.09 -6.55 -0.55
CA GLY A 24 -6.50 -6.30 -0.23
C GLY A 24 -7.42 -7.49 -0.56
N VAL A 25 -6.97 -8.73 -0.30
CA VAL A 25 -7.74 -9.96 -0.56
C VAL A 25 -7.97 -10.78 0.70
N LEU A 26 -9.01 -11.63 0.67
CA LEU A 26 -9.33 -12.61 1.70
C LEU A 26 -8.93 -14.02 1.28
N VAL A 27 -8.28 -14.73 2.20
CA VAL A 27 -7.77 -16.09 2.03
C VAL A 27 -8.24 -16.98 3.19
N CYS A 28 -8.45 -18.28 2.93
CA CYS A 28 -8.72 -19.23 3.99
C CYS A 28 -7.46 -19.52 4.82
N HIS A 29 -7.62 -20.19 5.96
CA HIS A 29 -6.53 -20.59 6.84
C HIS A 29 -5.36 -21.27 6.10
N GLU A 30 -5.65 -22.26 5.24
CA GLU A 30 -4.62 -23.05 4.55
C GLU A 30 -3.84 -22.22 3.52
N CYS A 31 -4.53 -21.43 2.69
CA CYS A 31 -3.88 -20.52 1.73
C CYS A 31 -3.09 -19.42 2.46
N SER A 32 -3.58 -18.93 3.60
CA SER A 32 -2.84 -17.97 4.43
C SER A 32 -1.48 -18.53 4.89
N GLY A 33 -1.40 -19.84 5.18
CA GLY A 33 -0.16 -20.54 5.50
C GLY A 33 0.83 -20.53 4.34
N VAL A 34 0.36 -20.75 3.11
CA VAL A 34 1.17 -20.67 1.89
C VAL A 34 1.68 -19.25 1.66
N HIS A 35 0.82 -18.24 1.80
CA HIS A 35 1.20 -16.84 1.67
C HIS A 35 2.32 -16.44 2.64
N ARG A 36 2.28 -16.93 3.88
CA ARG A 36 3.36 -16.71 4.86
C ARG A 36 4.70 -17.27 4.38
N SER A 37 4.70 -18.45 3.77
CA SER A 37 5.90 -19.08 3.22
C SER A 37 6.50 -18.32 2.03
N LEU A 38 5.73 -17.46 1.34
CA LEU A 38 6.26 -16.59 0.28
C LEU A 38 7.17 -15.48 0.82
N GLY A 39 6.99 -15.10 2.09
CA GLY A 39 7.71 -14.00 2.74
C GLY A 39 6.98 -12.66 2.65
N THR A 40 7.29 -11.78 3.61
CA THR A 40 6.60 -10.49 3.82
C THR A 40 6.77 -9.49 2.68
N HIS A 41 7.85 -9.60 1.90
CA HIS A 41 8.09 -8.81 0.69
C HIS A 41 7.14 -9.20 -0.47
N ILE A 42 6.43 -10.33 -0.37
CA ILE A 42 5.45 -10.76 -1.36
C ILE A 42 4.03 -10.61 -0.82
N SER A 43 3.76 -11.11 0.38
CA SER A 43 2.43 -11.08 0.99
C SER A 43 2.48 -10.87 2.50
N LYS A 44 1.61 -10.00 3.00
CA LYS A 44 1.50 -9.62 4.41
C LYS A 44 0.18 -10.12 4.97
N ILE A 45 0.21 -11.28 5.63
CA ILE A 45 -0.99 -11.92 6.16
C ILE A 45 -1.40 -11.34 7.52
N ARG A 46 -2.71 -11.14 7.71
CA ARG A 46 -3.38 -10.77 8.95
C ARG A 46 -4.67 -11.58 9.13
N SER A 47 -5.02 -11.92 10.36
CA SER A 47 -6.32 -12.48 10.72
C SER A 47 -7.37 -11.38 10.79
N LEU A 48 -8.57 -11.64 10.27
CA LEU A 48 -9.70 -10.71 10.39
C LEU A 48 -10.24 -10.61 11.83
N THR A 49 -10.04 -11.66 12.64
CA THR A 49 -10.63 -11.80 13.96
C THR A 49 -9.62 -11.68 15.10
N LEU A 50 -8.34 -12.01 14.85
CA LEU A 50 -7.30 -12.06 15.88
C LEU A 50 -6.37 -10.85 15.87
N ASP A 51 -6.22 -10.16 14.74
CA ASP A 51 -5.33 -9.00 14.62
C ASP A 51 -6.09 -7.67 14.77
N LYS A 52 -5.37 -6.63 15.20
CA LYS A 52 -5.89 -5.26 15.24
C LYS A 52 -5.92 -4.67 13.82
N TRP A 53 -7.02 -3.99 13.49
CA TRP A 53 -7.21 -3.33 12.20
C TRP A 53 -7.35 -1.83 12.36
N GLU A 54 -6.55 -1.09 11.59
CA GLU A 54 -6.71 0.36 11.45
C GLU A 54 -7.71 0.68 10.32
N PRO A 55 -8.45 1.80 10.37
CA PRO A 55 -9.47 2.12 9.38
C PRO A 55 -8.96 2.08 7.93
N GLN A 56 -7.78 2.63 7.66
CA GLN A 56 -7.19 2.68 6.32
C GLN A 56 -6.82 1.29 5.79
N MET A 57 -6.45 0.33 6.65
CA MET A 57 -6.23 -1.06 6.26
C MET A 57 -7.54 -1.72 5.80
N LEU A 58 -8.63 -1.47 6.52
CA LEU A 58 -9.96 -1.97 6.14
C LEU A 58 -10.45 -1.33 4.84
N GLN A 59 -10.10 -0.07 4.58
CA GLN A 59 -10.44 0.58 3.31
C GLN A 59 -9.70 -0.05 2.13
N ILE A 60 -8.44 -0.51 2.29
CA ILE A 60 -7.75 -1.28 1.22
C ILE A 60 -8.57 -2.51 0.83
N LEU A 61 -9.05 -3.30 1.80
CA LEU A 61 -9.90 -4.47 1.53
C LEU A 61 -11.21 -4.10 0.82
N LYS A 62 -11.79 -2.93 1.15
CA LYS A 62 -13.05 -2.46 0.56
C LYS A 62 -12.89 -1.94 -0.87
N HIS A 63 -11.83 -1.19 -1.14
CA HIS A 63 -11.57 -0.64 -2.47
C HIS A 63 -11.03 -1.70 -3.44
N LEU A 64 -10.31 -2.70 -2.94
CA LEU A 64 -9.87 -3.87 -3.69
C LEU A 64 -10.91 -5.00 -3.60
N GLY A 65 -10.60 -6.10 -2.91
CA GLY A 65 -11.44 -7.29 -2.83
C GLY A 65 -11.04 -8.38 -3.83
N ASN A 66 -11.57 -9.58 -3.61
CA ASN A 66 -11.16 -10.79 -4.32
C ASN A 66 -11.44 -10.71 -5.82
N SER A 67 -12.60 -10.19 -6.24
CA SER A 67 -12.97 -10.06 -7.66
C SER A 67 -11.96 -9.17 -8.39
N LYS A 68 -11.80 -7.93 -7.93
CA LYS A 68 -10.92 -6.94 -8.57
C LYS A 68 -9.47 -7.41 -8.59
N VAL A 69 -9.00 -8.07 -7.53
CA VAL A 69 -7.61 -8.55 -7.48
C VAL A 69 -7.40 -9.75 -8.40
N ASN A 70 -8.39 -10.64 -8.56
CA ASN A 70 -8.30 -11.70 -9.56
C ASN A 70 -8.38 -11.16 -10.99
N GLU A 71 -9.20 -10.14 -11.26
CA GLU A 71 -9.19 -9.43 -12.55
C GLU A 71 -7.80 -8.88 -12.89
N VAL A 72 -6.99 -8.50 -11.89
CA VAL A 72 -5.61 -8.07 -12.11
C VAL A 72 -4.64 -9.26 -12.20
N LEU A 73 -4.60 -10.10 -11.17
CA LEU A 73 -3.57 -11.12 -10.97
C LEU A 73 -3.82 -12.42 -11.73
N GLU A 74 -5.03 -12.62 -12.24
CA GLU A 74 -5.48 -13.74 -13.08
C GLU A 74 -5.99 -13.24 -14.45
N SER A 75 -5.57 -12.04 -14.88
CA SER A 75 -6.01 -11.37 -16.12
C SER A 75 -5.76 -12.16 -17.41
N ASN A 76 -4.78 -13.06 -17.43
CA ASN A 76 -4.47 -13.91 -18.57
C ASN A 76 -4.69 -15.41 -18.24
N PRO A 77 -5.87 -15.95 -18.56
CA PRO A 77 -6.21 -17.35 -18.26
C PRO A 77 -5.49 -18.36 -19.16
N SER A 78 -4.91 -17.93 -20.30
CA SER A 78 -4.20 -18.85 -21.20
C SER A 78 -2.95 -19.49 -20.56
N HIS A 79 -2.43 -18.88 -19.49
CA HIS A 79 -1.30 -19.38 -18.72
C HIS A 79 -1.70 -19.92 -17.33
N ALA A 80 -3.01 -19.97 -17.04
CA ALA A 80 -3.52 -20.35 -15.73
C ALA A 80 -3.27 -21.85 -15.47
N ALA A 81 -2.53 -22.13 -14.40
CA ALA A 81 -2.61 -23.44 -13.78
C ALA A 81 -4.05 -23.66 -13.28
N VAL A 82 -4.47 -24.92 -13.14
CA VAL A 82 -5.78 -25.25 -12.57
C VAL A 82 -5.88 -24.59 -11.19
N LYS A 83 -6.86 -23.69 -11.03
CA LYS A 83 -7.08 -23.00 -9.76
C LYS A 83 -7.44 -24.06 -8.70
N PRO A 84 -6.77 -24.06 -7.53
CA PRO A 84 -7.10 -24.95 -6.45
C PRO A 84 -8.56 -24.85 -6.06
N ASN A 85 -9.07 -25.90 -5.42
CA ASN A 85 -10.37 -25.93 -4.78
C ASN A 85 -10.20 -26.25 -3.29
N PRO A 86 -11.28 -26.30 -2.49
CA PRO A 86 -11.17 -26.52 -1.04
C PRO A 86 -10.56 -27.87 -0.66
N SER A 87 -10.63 -28.90 -1.51
CA SER A 87 -10.03 -30.22 -1.27
C SER A 87 -8.64 -30.40 -1.89
N SER A 88 -8.11 -29.39 -2.60
CA SER A 88 -6.75 -29.43 -3.16
C SER A 88 -5.69 -29.60 -2.06
N THR A 89 -4.64 -30.32 -2.40
CA THR A 89 -3.48 -30.53 -1.54
C THR A 89 -2.73 -29.22 -1.29
N ARG A 90 -1.90 -29.22 -0.25
CA ARG A 90 -1.03 -28.08 0.04
C ARG A 90 -0.05 -27.80 -1.10
N GLU A 91 0.49 -28.85 -1.73
CA GLU A 91 1.44 -28.71 -2.85
C GLU A 91 0.80 -28.00 -4.06
N GLU A 92 -0.42 -28.39 -4.44
CA GLU A 92 -1.16 -27.74 -5.54
C GLU A 92 -1.41 -26.26 -5.24
N ARG A 93 -1.75 -25.93 -3.98
CA ARG A 93 -1.94 -24.54 -3.54
C ARG A 93 -0.63 -23.76 -3.59
N GLU A 94 0.48 -24.34 -3.11
CA GLU A 94 1.80 -23.71 -3.14
C GLU A 94 2.25 -23.40 -4.57
N GLN A 95 2.05 -24.33 -5.51
CA GLN A 95 2.36 -24.13 -6.92
C GLN A 95 1.54 -22.98 -7.52
N TYR A 96 0.22 -22.97 -7.31
CA TYR A 96 -0.68 -21.95 -7.85
C TYR A 96 -0.40 -20.56 -7.26
N ILE A 97 -0.35 -20.45 -5.93
CA ILE A 97 -0.17 -19.18 -5.21
C ILE A 97 1.22 -18.60 -5.51
N THR A 98 2.26 -19.43 -5.61
CA THR A 98 3.59 -18.99 -6.06
C THR A 98 3.55 -18.46 -7.49
N ALA A 99 2.88 -19.16 -8.41
CA ALA A 99 2.73 -18.70 -9.79
C ALA A 99 1.97 -17.37 -9.88
N LYS A 100 0.91 -17.20 -9.11
CA LYS A 100 0.07 -15.99 -9.05
C LYS A 100 0.82 -14.79 -8.47
N TYR A 101 1.36 -14.91 -7.25
CA TYR A 101 1.87 -13.76 -6.51
C TYR A 101 3.38 -13.55 -6.66
N LYS A 102 4.19 -14.60 -6.66
CA LYS A 102 5.65 -14.45 -6.79
C LYS A 102 6.07 -14.26 -8.25
N ASN A 103 5.56 -15.11 -9.13
CA ASN A 103 5.99 -15.14 -10.53
C ASN A 103 5.14 -14.25 -11.44
N LYS A 104 3.98 -13.77 -10.96
CA LYS A 104 3.01 -12.97 -11.73
C LYS A 104 2.65 -13.65 -13.07
N LYS A 105 2.56 -14.99 -13.06
CA LYS A 105 2.45 -15.82 -14.27
C LYS A 105 1.15 -15.60 -15.04
N PHE A 106 0.07 -15.26 -14.34
CA PHE A 106 -1.26 -15.09 -14.92
C PHE A 106 -1.60 -13.62 -15.20
N VAL A 107 -0.64 -12.70 -15.06
CA VAL A 107 -0.85 -11.28 -15.33
C VAL A 107 -0.61 -11.02 -16.81
N GLU A 108 -1.59 -10.42 -17.49
CA GLU A 108 -1.40 -9.91 -18.85
C GLU A 108 -0.30 -8.85 -18.87
N ARG A 109 0.71 -9.00 -19.73
CA ARG A 109 1.90 -8.15 -19.69
C ARG A 109 1.59 -6.73 -20.10
N THR A 110 0.74 -6.57 -21.10
CA THR A 110 0.31 -5.26 -21.57
C THR A 110 -0.72 -4.69 -20.59
N PRO A 111 -0.53 -3.47 -20.05
CA PRO A 111 -1.54 -2.81 -19.24
C PRO A 111 -2.73 -2.36 -20.11
N PRO A 112 -3.90 -2.11 -19.51
CA PRO A 112 -5.00 -1.41 -20.16
C PRO A 112 -4.55 -0.10 -20.83
N ASP A 113 -5.22 0.30 -21.91
CA ASP A 113 -4.82 1.45 -22.73
C ASP A 113 -4.73 2.76 -21.93
N ASP A 114 -5.62 2.96 -20.96
CA ASP A 114 -5.65 4.13 -20.07
C ASP A 114 -4.47 4.18 -19.08
N LEU A 115 -3.77 3.06 -18.88
CA LEU A 115 -2.60 2.92 -18.02
C LEU A 115 -1.27 2.81 -18.78
N GLN A 116 -1.30 2.74 -20.11
CA GLN A 116 -0.07 2.65 -20.89
C GLN A 116 0.81 3.89 -20.70
N GLY A 117 2.08 3.66 -20.40
CA GLY A 117 3.07 4.72 -20.15
C GLY A 117 2.94 5.40 -18.78
N LEU A 118 1.98 5.01 -17.94
CA LEU A 118 1.82 5.59 -16.61
C LEU A 118 2.69 4.88 -15.58
N SER A 119 3.23 5.66 -14.66
CA SER A 119 3.79 5.19 -13.40
C SER A 119 2.72 5.15 -12.30
N VAL A 120 3.06 4.48 -11.19
CA VAL A 120 2.24 4.51 -9.97
C VAL A 120 2.05 5.95 -9.47
N PHE A 121 3.05 6.81 -9.65
CA PHE A 121 2.97 8.23 -9.32
C PHE A 121 1.92 8.95 -10.18
N ASP A 122 1.88 8.69 -11.49
CA ASP A 122 0.92 9.33 -12.40
C ASP A 122 -0.53 8.94 -12.07
N VAL A 123 -0.75 7.69 -11.65
CA VAL A 123 -2.06 7.26 -11.14
C VAL A 123 -2.44 8.03 -9.88
N ALA A 124 -1.51 8.21 -8.94
CA ALA A 124 -1.77 8.99 -7.72
C ALA A 124 -2.12 10.45 -8.06
N LEU A 125 -1.43 11.07 -9.02
CA LEU A 125 -1.71 12.45 -9.45
C LEU A 125 -3.12 12.63 -10.04
N ARG A 126 -3.58 11.65 -10.82
CA ARG A 126 -4.85 11.74 -11.58
C ARG A 126 -6.06 11.42 -10.73
N ALA A 127 -5.91 10.51 -9.78
CA ALA A 127 -7.04 10.00 -9.02
C ALA A 127 -7.46 11.02 -7.94
N ASN A 128 -8.67 11.55 -8.06
CA ASN A 128 -9.36 12.31 -6.99
C ASN A 128 -9.76 11.40 -5.80
N ASN A 129 -8.85 10.56 -5.31
CA ASN A 129 -9.09 9.58 -4.26
C ASN A 129 -10.27 8.63 -4.56
N ASN A 130 -10.46 8.24 -5.82
CA ASN A 130 -11.53 7.32 -6.21
C ASN A 130 -11.17 5.86 -5.91
N ASP A 131 -12.18 4.99 -5.86
CA ASP A 131 -12.04 3.54 -5.59
C ASP A 131 -11.12 2.83 -6.59
N GLU A 132 -10.95 3.39 -7.79
CA GLU A 132 -10.16 2.80 -8.89
C GLU A 132 -8.66 2.99 -8.71
N MET A 133 -8.23 4.02 -7.97
CA MET A 133 -6.81 4.35 -7.80
C MET A 133 -5.97 3.15 -7.35
N LEU A 134 -6.44 2.42 -6.32
CA LEU A 134 -5.68 1.26 -5.80
C LEU A 134 -5.64 0.11 -6.79
N VAL A 135 -6.72 -0.10 -7.56
CA VAL A 135 -6.78 -1.14 -8.60
C VAL A 135 -5.78 -0.81 -9.69
N GLN A 136 -5.75 0.43 -10.16
CA GLN A 136 -4.80 0.91 -11.17
C GLN A 136 -3.35 0.84 -10.69
N MET A 137 -3.08 1.26 -9.44
CA MET A 137 -1.76 1.08 -8.83
C MET A 137 -1.37 -0.40 -8.77
N LEU A 138 -2.27 -1.29 -8.36
CA LEU A 138 -2.03 -2.73 -8.31
C LEU A 138 -1.79 -3.31 -9.72
N GLN A 139 -2.52 -2.85 -10.73
CA GLN A 139 -2.31 -3.24 -12.14
C GLN A 139 -0.91 -2.89 -12.62
N LEU A 140 -0.40 -1.70 -12.26
CA LEU A 140 0.96 -1.29 -12.58
C LEU A 140 1.98 -2.09 -11.77
N ILE A 141 1.81 -2.24 -10.46
CA ILE A 141 2.71 -3.01 -9.58
C ILE A 141 2.83 -4.47 -10.04
N ALA A 142 1.70 -5.11 -10.39
CA ALA A 142 1.68 -6.47 -10.92
C ALA A 142 2.49 -6.62 -12.23
N ARG A 143 2.67 -5.52 -12.96
CA ARG A 143 3.45 -5.40 -14.20
C ARG A 143 4.81 -4.74 -13.99
N ARG A 144 5.38 -4.84 -12.78
CA ARG A 144 6.70 -4.31 -12.39
C ARG A 144 6.77 -2.78 -12.27
N GLY A 145 5.64 -2.10 -12.18
CA GLY A 145 5.57 -0.69 -11.77
C GLY A 145 6.14 -0.51 -10.37
N SER A 146 6.93 0.55 -10.18
CA SER A 146 7.62 0.82 -8.91
C SER A 146 6.88 1.85 -8.07
N VAL A 147 6.70 1.56 -6.78
CA VAL A 147 6.24 2.52 -5.77
C VAL A 147 7.37 3.41 -5.25
N HIS A 148 8.61 3.16 -5.66
CA HIS A 148 9.82 3.88 -5.21
C HIS A 148 10.33 4.88 -6.24
N ALA A 149 9.74 4.91 -7.44
CA ALA A 149 10.21 5.77 -8.51
C ALA A 149 10.13 7.24 -8.08
N LYS A 150 11.25 7.95 -8.23
CA LYS A 150 11.30 9.41 -8.14
C LYS A 150 10.80 10.01 -9.44
N ASN A 151 9.96 11.03 -9.35
CA ASN A 151 9.46 11.74 -10.52
C ASN A 151 10.35 12.97 -10.82
N PRO A 152 11.04 13.01 -11.98
CA PRO A 152 11.96 14.10 -12.32
C PRO A 152 11.26 15.43 -12.62
N THR A 153 9.97 15.41 -12.99
CA THR A 153 9.19 16.65 -13.23
C THR A 153 8.57 17.21 -11.95
N HIS A 154 8.69 16.50 -10.82
CA HIS A 154 8.19 16.89 -9.50
C HIS A 154 9.29 16.86 -8.44
N HIS A 155 10.47 17.41 -8.76
CA HIS A 155 11.59 17.54 -7.83
C HIS A 155 11.98 16.22 -7.15
N GLY A 156 11.95 15.11 -7.88
CA GLY A 156 12.29 13.80 -7.35
C GLY A 156 11.30 13.23 -6.33
N SER A 157 10.10 13.80 -6.24
CA SER A 157 9.02 13.29 -5.38
C SER A 157 8.65 11.86 -5.77
N THR A 158 8.42 11.02 -4.77
CA THR A 158 7.84 9.68 -4.93
C THR A 158 6.34 9.71 -4.68
N VAL A 159 5.65 8.61 -4.99
CA VAL A 159 4.20 8.50 -4.81
C VAL A 159 3.77 8.77 -3.37
N LEU A 160 4.60 8.37 -2.40
CA LEU A 160 4.32 8.57 -0.99
C LEU A 160 4.34 10.05 -0.58
N HIS A 161 5.20 10.88 -1.19
CA HIS A 161 5.20 12.34 -0.96
C HIS A 161 3.88 12.96 -1.42
N PHE A 162 3.45 12.62 -2.64
CA PHE A 162 2.20 13.17 -3.20
C PHE A 162 0.97 12.71 -2.39
N LEU A 163 0.91 11.44 -1.99
CA LEU A 163 -0.19 10.93 -1.16
C LEU A 163 -0.23 11.59 0.23
N ALA A 164 0.93 11.93 0.79
CA ALA A 164 1.04 12.68 2.04
C ALA A 164 0.57 14.13 1.91
N ALA A 165 0.94 14.81 0.82
CA ALA A 165 0.49 16.16 0.49
C ALA A 165 -1.01 16.25 0.17
N SER A 166 -1.60 15.20 -0.40
CA SER A 166 -3.02 15.14 -0.82
C SER A 166 -3.97 14.58 0.24
N ASN A 167 -3.51 14.37 1.48
CA ASN A 167 -4.29 13.81 2.59
C ASN A 167 -4.88 12.41 2.31
N ASN A 168 -4.19 11.58 1.53
CA ASN A 168 -4.68 10.26 1.12
C ASN A 168 -4.16 9.14 2.02
N LEU A 169 -4.80 8.93 3.17
CA LEU A 169 -4.44 7.90 4.16
C LEU A 169 -4.43 6.47 3.59
N VAL A 170 -5.37 6.15 2.72
CA VAL A 170 -5.53 4.79 2.16
C VAL A 170 -4.41 4.51 1.16
N GLY A 171 -4.10 5.46 0.29
CA GLY A 171 -2.98 5.37 -0.63
C GLY A 171 -1.65 5.27 0.11
N ILE A 172 -1.44 6.09 1.15
CA ILE A 172 -0.25 6.00 2.02
C ILE A 172 -0.13 4.58 2.59
N GLU A 173 -1.19 4.07 3.21
CA GLU A 173 -1.20 2.70 3.72
C GLU A 173 -0.82 1.69 2.64
N PHE A 174 -1.46 1.77 1.48
CA PHE A 174 -1.27 0.81 0.39
C PHE A 174 0.16 0.77 -0.13
N VAL A 175 0.80 1.93 -0.36
CA VAL A 175 2.19 1.96 -0.86
C VAL A 175 3.19 1.55 0.21
N LEU A 176 2.91 1.82 1.49
CA LEU A 176 3.72 1.29 2.62
C LEU A 176 3.59 -0.23 2.74
N GLN A 177 2.41 -0.79 2.46
CA GLN A 177 2.23 -2.25 2.38
C GLN A 177 2.96 -2.87 1.16
N HIS A 178 3.42 -2.04 0.21
CA HIS A 178 4.34 -2.43 -0.88
C HIS A 178 5.79 -1.98 -0.64
N ASP A 179 6.18 -1.87 0.64
CA ASP A 179 7.55 -1.62 1.10
C ASP A 179 8.12 -0.24 0.71
N CYS A 180 7.27 0.73 0.32
CA CYS A 180 7.71 2.11 0.14
C CYS A 180 8.30 2.65 1.46
N SER A 181 9.50 3.22 1.41
CA SER A 181 10.19 3.74 2.60
C SER A 181 9.55 5.03 3.08
N VAL A 182 9.21 5.11 4.37
CA VAL A 182 8.73 6.34 5.03
C VAL A 182 9.80 7.43 5.11
N ALA A 183 11.08 7.07 4.99
CA ALA A 183 12.23 7.97 5.09
C ALA A 183 12.78 8.39 3.72
N VAL A 184 12.06 8.08 2.63
CA VAL A 184 12.45 8.52 1.29
C VAL A 184 12.51 10.05 1.25
N MET A 185 13.49 10.60 0.54
CA MET A 185 13.65 12.05 0.37
C MET A 185 13.51 12.42 -1.10
N ASP A 186 12.82 13.51 -1.38
CA ASP A 186 12.82 14.17 -2.69
C ASP A 186 14.15 14.92 -2.94
N ASP A 187 14.23 15.71 -4.01
CA ASP A 187 15.48 16.39 -4.39
C ASP A 187 15.81 17.60 -3.51
N ASN A 188 14.88 18.06 -2.66
CA ASN A 188 15.10 19.10 -1.65
C ASN A 188 15.41 18.50 -0.27
N GLY A 189 15.48 17.17 -0.17
CA GLY A 189 15.64 16.47 1.11
C GLY A 189 14.35 16.36 1.92
N TRP A 190 13.19 16.71 1.35
CA TRP A 190 11.93 16.60 2.07
C TRP A 190 11.50 15.14 2.11
N THR A 191 11.08 14.68 3.29
CA THR A 191 10.42 13.38 3.46
C THR A 191 8.91 13.51 3.25
N PRO A 192 8.15 12.41 3.10
CA PRO A 192 6.69 12.46 3.10
C PRO A 192 6.10 13.16 4.33
N LEU A 193 6.78 13.10 5.48
CA LEU A 193 6.36 13.82 6.69
C LEU A 193 6.50 15.34 6.53
N HIS A 194 7.53 15.84 5.86
CA HIS A 194 7.66 17.27 5.53
C HIS A 194 6.48 17.73 4.66
N HIS A 195 6.16 16.97 3.61
CA HIS A 195 5.03 17.27 2.72
C HIS A 195 3.68 17.26 3.47
N ALA A 196 3.40 16.23 4.27
CA ALA A 196 2.18 16.19 5.09
C ALA A 196 2.07 17.38 6.05
N ALA A 197 3.19 17.74 6.70
CA ALA A 197 3.26 18.81 7.67
C ALA A 197 3.06 20.18 7.01
N TYR A 198 3.75 20.45 5.89
CA TYR A 198 3.61 21.68 5.11
C TYR A 198 2.16 21.98 4.67
N HIS A 199 1.38 20.93 4.39
CA HIS A 199 -0.03 21.04 3.97
C HIS A 199 -1.04 20.97 5.14
N ASP A 200 -0.60 21.02 6.40
CA ASP A 200 -1.41 20.84 7.62
C ASP A 200 -2.26 19.54 7.66
N ASN A 201 -1.77 18.48 7.01
CA ASN A 201 -2.47 17.19 6.94
C ASN A 201 -2.17 16.33 8.18
N SER A 202 -2.89 16.57 9.28
CA SER A 202 -2.70 15.86 10.56
C SER A 202 -2.87 14.34 10.49
N GLY A 203 -3.75 13.83 9.62
CA GLY A 203 -3.94 12.40 9.40
C GLY A 203 -2.66 11.71 8.90
N PRO A 204 -2.15 12.09 7.72
CA PRO A 204 -0.88 11.62 7.18
C PRO A 204 0.30 11.81 8.14
N VAL A 205 0.41 12.94 8.85
CA VAL A 205 1.45 13.13 9.88
C VAL A 205 1.39 12.01 10.92
N LYS A 206 0.21 11.75 11.51
CA LYS A 206 0.04 10.68 12.50
C LYS A 206 0.34 9.30 11.93
N LEU A 207 -0.16 9.01 10.73
CA LEU A 207 0.06 7.72 10.08
C LEU A 207 1.54 7.49 9.81
N LEU A 208 2.26 8.46 9.25
CA LEU A 208 3.68 8.33 8.93
C LEU A 208 4.53 8.15 10.19
N ILE A 209 4.25 8.89 11.28
CA ILE A 209 4.94 8.72 12.57
C ILE A 209 4.71 7.31 13.14
N ASN A 210 3.45 6.82 13.12
CA ASN A 210 3.12 5.45 13.54
C ASN A 210 3.82 4.37 12.68
N ARG A 211 4.32 4.74 11.49
CA ARG A 211 5.09 3.87 10.58
C ARG A 211 6.59 4.13 10.63
N GLY A 212 7.06 4.89 11.62
CA GLY A 212 8.48 5.09 11.90
C GLY A 212 9.10 6.30 11.19
N ALA A 213 8.31 7.25 10.69
CA ALA A 213 8.86 8.51 10.18
C ALA A 213 9.45 9.34 11.32
N MET A 214 10.69 9.80 11.14
CA MET A 214 11.40 10.63 12.11
C MET A 214 10.93 12.08 12.06
N CYS A 215 10.55 12.64 13.21
CA CYS A 215 10.02 14.00 13.34
C CYS A 215 11.10 15.10 13.29
N ASP A 216 12.35 14.72 13.50
CA ASP A 216 13.55 15.56 13.59
C ASP A 216 14.45 15.49 12.35
N GLN A 217 14.06 14.68 11.34
CA GLN A 217 14.75 14.61 10.07
C GLN A 217 14.83 16.01 9.44
N LYS A 218 16.03 16.43 9.05
CA LYS A 218 16.27 17.71 8.39
C LYS A 218 16.27 17.57 6.87
N ASP A 219 15.71 18.57 6.19
CA ASP A 219 15.88 18.78 4.76
C ASP A 219 17.25 19.38 4.41
N MET A 220 17.49 19.69 3.13
CA MET A 220 18.76 20.27 2.67
C MET A 220 19.02 21.70 3.19
N GLU A 221 17.98 22.42 3.63
CA GLU A 221 18.10 23.75 4.23
C GLU A 221 18.21 23.68 5.77
N GLY A 222 18.20 22.47 6.34
CA GLY A 222 18.28 22.24 7.78
C GLY A 222 16.94 22.41 8.51
N ASN A 223 15.82 22.48 7.78
CA ASN A 223 14.48 22.56 8.36
C ASN A 223 13.97 21.16 8.73
N THR A 224 13.33 21.06 9.89
CA THR A 224 12.59 19.86 10.30
C THR A 224 11.11 20.04 9.97
N PRO A 225 10.30 18.96 9.92
CA PRO A 225 8.85 19.07 9.74
C PRO A 225 8.20 20.02 10.76
N ILE A 226 8.64 19.98 12.03
CA ILE A 226 8.10 20.86 13.07
C ILE A 226 8.47 22.35 12.86
N LYS A 227 9.64 22.62 12.27
CA LYS A 227 10.02 23.99 11.91
C LYS A 227 9.11 24.55 10.81
N LEU A 228 8.87 23.74 9.76
CA LEU A 228 8.01 24.13 8.64
C LEU A 228 6.57 24.45 9.08
N VAL A 229 5.97 23.60 9.93
CA VAL A 229 4.59 23.85 10.43
C VAL A 229 4.50 25.12 11.28
N LYS A 230 5.56 25.45 12.02
CA LYS A 230 5.59 26.66 12.85
C LYS A 230 5.68 27.92 11.99
N GLU A 231 6.51 27.90 10.95
CA GLU A 231 6.70 29.03 10.04
C GLU A 231 5.48 29.27 9.13
N ASN A 232 4.78 28.19 8.73
CA ASN A 232 3.59 28.28 7.87
C ASN A 232 2.27 28.42 8.64
N GLY A 233 2.27 28.39 9.98
CA GLY A 233 1.06 28.50 10.79
C GLY A 233 0.14 27.27 10.74
N CYS A 234 0.68 26.09 10.44
CA CYS A 234 -0.04 24.81 10.36
C CYS A 234 -0.36 24.31 11.79
N GLN A 235 -1.43 24.85 12.38
CA GLN A 235 -1.69 24.69 13.81
C GLN A 235 -2.06 23.25 14.21
N SER A 236 -2.77 22.52 13.36
CA SER A 236 -3.22 21.15 13.64
C SER A 236 -2.03 20.19 13.73
N THR A 237 -1.15 20.25 12.74
CA THR A 237 0.07 19.44 12.66
C THR A 237 1.12 19.88 13.66
N TYR A 238 1.25 21.17 13.97
CA TYR A 238 2.14 21.67 15.03
C TYR A 238 1.79 21.09 16.40
N GLN A 239 0.50 21.09 16.78
CA GLN A 239 0.05 20.51 18.05
C GLN A 239 0.34 19.01 18.12
N LEU A 240 0.06 18.28 17.03
CA LEU A 240 0.32 16.84 16.93
C LEU A 240 1.82 16.54 17.08
N LEU A 241 2.68 17.18 16.28
CA LEU A 241 4.13 16.99 16.35
C LEU A 241 4.70 17.36 17.72
N CYS A 242 4.22 18.46 18.34
CA CYS A 242 4.60 18.81 19.70
C CYS A 242 4.24 17.71 20.71
N SER A 243 3.08 17.07 20.55
CA SER A 243 2.66 16.00 21.47
C SER A 243 3.48 14.73 21.29
N GLU A 244 3.75 14.34 20.04
CA GLU A 244 4.57 13.16 19.72
C GLU A 244 6.02 13.35 20.19
N MET A 245 6.62 14.53 19.95
CA MET A 245 7.99 14.82 20.41
C MET A 245 8.13 14.86 21.93
N LYS A 246 7.10 15.32 22.67
CA LYS A 246 7.11 15.29 24.14
C LYS A 246 6.95 13.87 24.69
N GLY A 247 6.21 13.01 23.99
CA GLY A 247 6.08 11.59 24.32
C GLY A 247 7.36 10.78 24.09
N MET A 248 8.29 11.30 23.28
CA MET A 248 9.59 10.67 22.98
C MET A 248 10.69 10.94 24.02
N GLY A 249 10.41 11.66 25.12
CA GLY A 249 11.22 11.82 26.34
C GLY A 249 12.76 11.74 26.23
N GLU A 250 13.44 12.88 26.42
CA GLU A 250 14.83 13.08 26.91
C GLU A 250 15.95 12.04 26.60
N ASP A 251 15.92 11.36 25.45
CA ASP A 251 17.05 10.51 24.99
C ASP A 251 17.60 10.97 23.62
N TYR A 252 17.88 12.28 23.49
CA TYR A 252 18.76 12.86 22.47
C TYR A 252 19.57 14.04 23.02
#